data_AF-A0A846BLZ9-F1
#
_entry.id   AF-A0A846BLZ9-F1
#
_cell.length_a   1.000
_cell.length_b   1.000
_cell.length_c   1.000
_cell.angle_alpha   90.00
_cell.angle_beta   90.00
_cell.angle_gamma   90.00
#
_symmetry.space_group_name_H-M   'P 1'
#
loop_
_entity.id
_entity.type
_entity.pdbx_description
1 polymer ?
#
loop_
_entity_poly.entity_id
_entity_poly.type
_entity_poly.pdbx_seq_one_letter_code
_entity_poly.pdbx_strand_id
1 'polypeptide(L)' 'IRPGYPRDEFAAGYINFYVINGAVIAPEFGDAKADSRTQEILTELFPDRDIVQLNIDAIAAGGGGIHCATQQEPKV' A
#
# COMPACT_ATOMS: atom_id res chain seq x y z
N ILE A 1 2.64 9.13 -8.89
CA ILE A 1 2.40 8.22 -10.03
C ILE A 1 3.52 8.41 -11.04
N ARG A 2 4.32 7.37 -11.27
CA ARG A 2 5.39 7.42 -12.26
C ARG A 2 4.84 7.48 -13.69
N PRO A 3 5.60 8.02 -14.66
CA PRO A 3 5.22 7.97 -16.07
C PRO A 3 4.99 6.54 -16.55
N GLY A 4 3.98 6.32 -17.40
CA GLY A 4 3.68 5.00 -17.99
C GLY A 4 2.36 4.37 -17.58
N TYR A 5 1.63 4.99 -16.64
CA TYR A 5 0.34 4.47 -16.16
C TYR A 5 -0.84 5.41 -16.50
N PRO A 6 -1.96 4.88 -17.03
CA PRO A 6 -3.17 5.67 -17.29
C PRO A 6 -3.74 6.23 -15.98
N ARG A 7 -4.28 7.46 -16.03
CA ARG A 7 -4.73 8.20 -14.83
C ARG A 7 -6.20 8.03 -14.49
N ASP A 8 -7.06 7.77 -15.47
CA ASP A 8 -8.52 7.79 -15.27
C ASP A 8 -9.01 6.67 -14.33
N GLU A 9 -8.32 5.54 -14.33
CA GLU A 9 -8.62 4.38 -13.48
C GLU A 9 -7.64 4.26 -12.30
N PHE A 10 -6.74 5.23 -12.10
CA PHE A 10 -5.68 5.08 -11.11
C PHE A 10 -6.19 5.22 -9.67
N ALA A 11 -6.18 4.13 -8.91
CA ALA A 11 -6.65 4.09 -7.52
C ALA A 11 -5.56 4.48 -6.50
N ALA A 12 -5.22 5.77 -6.40
CA ALA A 12 -4.16 6.30 -5.53
C ALA A 12 -4.54 6.36 -4.03
N GLY A 13 -4.84 5.23 -3.39
CA GLY A 13 -5.24 5.17 -1.98
C GLY A 13 -4.25 4.44 -1.08
N TYR A 14 -3.60 5.16 -0.15
CA TYR A 14 -2.71 4.55 0.87
C TYR A 14 -3.45 3.67 1.89
N ILE A 15 -4.77 3.82 2.03
CA ILE A 15 -5.61 2.97 2.89
C ILE A 15 -5.70 1.53 2.38
N ASN A 16 -5.33 1.28 1.12
CA ASN A 16 -5.39 -0.05 0.50
C ASN A 16 -4.17 -0.92 0.87
N PHE A 17 -3.75 -0.89 2.13
CA PHE A 17 -2.68 -1.71 2.69
C PHE A 17 -3.20 -3.09 3.12
N TYR A 18 -2.28 -4.03 3.33
CA TYR A 18 -2.60 -5.37 3.81
C TYR A 18 -1.79 -5.72 5.05
N VAL A 19 -2.46 -6.23 6.09
CA VAL A 19 -1.84 -6.60 7.36
C VAL A 19 -1.54 -8.10 7.34
N ILE A 20 -0.27 -8.46 7.52
CA ILE A 20 0.20 -9.85 7.61
C ILE A 20 0.85 -10.10 8.96
N ASN A 21 1.13 -11.36 9.29
CA ASN A 21 1.87 -11.71 10.49
C ASN A 21 3.22 -10.97 10.52
N GLY A 22 3.41 -10.09 11.51
CA GLY A 22 4.64 -9.32 11.72
C GLY A 22 4.82 -8.07 10.85
N ALA A 23 3.96 -7.79 9.86
CA ALA A 23 4.16 -6.64 8.98
C ALA A 23 2.85 -6.02 8.44
N VAL A 24 2.96 -4.80 7.92
CA VAL A 24 1.94 -4.11 7.11
C VAL A 24 2.56 -3.79 5.75
N ILE A 25 1.94 -4.30 4.68
CA ILE A 25 2.37 -4.05 3.31
C ILE A 25 1.54 -2.87 2.77
N ALA A 26 2.18 -1.74 2.58
CA ALA A 26 1.54 -0.47 2.22
C ALA A 26 1.87 -0.03 0.78
N PRO A 27 0.95 0.69 0.11
CA PRO A 27 1.24 1.32 -1.18
C PRO A 27 2.35 2.38 -1.11
N GLU A 28 3.11 2.51 -2.21
CA GLU A 28 4.03 3.59 -2.54
C GLU A 28 3.73 4.09 -3.96
N PHE A 29 3.68 5.40 -4.15
CA PHE A 29 3.25 6.02 -5.41
C PHE A 29 4.26 7.02 -5.99
N GLY A 30 5.46 7.12 -5.42
CA GLY A 30 6.52 8.05 -5.83
C GLY A 30 6.28 9.49 -5.37
N ASP A 31 5.35 9.71 -4.43
CA ASP A 31 5.15 11.00 -3.78
C ASP A 31 5.87 10.94 -2.44
N ALA A 32 7.13 11.39 -2.42
CA ALA A 32 8.00 11.28 -1.25
C ALA A 32 7.36 11.85 0.03
N LYS A 33 6.51 12.88 -0.06
CA LYS A 33 5.85 13.48 1.10
C LYS A 33 4.72 12.59 1.61
N ALA A 34 3.86 12.12 0.71
CA ALA A 34 2.75 11.26 1.07
C ALA A 34 3.22 9.85 1.48
N ASP A 35 4.22 9.30 0.79
CA ASP A 35 4.85 8.01 1.10
C ASP A 35 5.45 8.04 2.51
N SER A 36 6.27 9.05 2.84
CA SER A 36 6.87 9.20 4.19
C SER A 36 5.79 9.38 5.26
N ARG A 37 4.77 10.20 4.99
CA ARG A 37 3.67 10.43 5.94
C ARG A 37 2.88 9.15 6.22
N THR A 38 2.63 8.34 5.19
CA THR A 38 1.99 7.03 5.35
C THR A 38 2.84 6.11 6.20
N GLN A 39 4.15 6.06 5.96
CA GLN A 39 5.06 5.23 6.76
C GLN A 39 5.06 5.64 8.24
N GLU A 40 5.13 6.94 8.53
CA GLU A 40 5.07 7.47 9.90
C GLU A 40 3.78 7.06 10.61
N ILE A 41 2.62 7.31 9.99
CA ILE A 41 1.31 6.98 10.57
C ILE A 41 1.18 5.47 10.81
N LEU A 42 1.54 4.65 9.82
CA LEU A 42 1.40 3.20 9.97
C LEU A 42 2.36 2.64 11.03
N THR A 43 3.55 3.22 11.18
CA THR A 43 4.48 2.85 12.26
C THR A 43 3.89 3.16 13.64
N GLU A 44 3.23 4.32 13.79
CA GLU A 44 2.54 4.69 15.04
C GLU A 44 1.36 3.76 15.34
N LEU A 45 0.57 3.39 14.32
CA LEU A 45 -0.61 2.54 14.47
C LEU A 45 -0.29 1.06 14.68
N PHE A 46 0.84 0.59 14.16
CA PHE A 46 1.28 -0.81 14.22
C PHE A 46 2.70 -0.91 14.79
N PRO A 47 2.93 -0.54 16.06
CA PRO A 47 4.27 -0.40 16.63
C PRO A 47 5.09 -1.70 16.67
N ASP A 48 4.41 -2.85 16.68
CA ASP A 48 5.03 -4.18 16.71
C ASP A 48 5.13 -4.85 15.33
N ARG A 49 4.99 -4.08 14.24
CA ARG A 49 5.01 -4.60 12.87
C ARG A 49 5.96 -3.82 11.98
N ASP A 50 6.61 -4.53 11.07
CA ASP A 50 7.40 -3.91 10.02
C ASP A 50 6.48 -3.22 9.00
N ILE A 51 6.74 -1.96 8.68
CA ILE A 51 6.02 -1.23 7.63
C ILE A 51 6.81 -1.34 6.33
N VAL A 52 6.26 -2.08 5.36
CA VAL A 52 6.91 -2.32 4.06
C VAL A 52 6.11 -1.63 2.96
N GLN A 53 6.71 -0.58 2.38
CA GLN A 53 6.11 0.15 1.27
C GLN A 53 6.56 -0.44 -0.07
N LEU A 54 5.60 -0.68 -0.97
CA LEU A 54 5.83 -1.24 -2.30
C LEU A 54 5.27 -0.33 -3.38
N ASN A 55 6.05 -0.10 -4.44
CA ASN A 55 5.53 0.49 -5.67
C ASN A 55 4.40 -0.39 -6.21
N ILE A 56 3.19 0.16 -6.25
CA ILE A 56 2.03 -0.53 -6.82
C ILE A 56 1.41 0.19 -8.00
N ASP A 57 2.13 1.11 -8.66
CA ASP A 57 1.57 1.91 -9.76
C ASP A 57 0.92 1.02 -10.84
N ALA A 58 1.47 -0.17 -11.12
CA ALA A 58 0.90 -1.13 -12.06
C ALA A 58 -0.44 -1.75 -11.61
N ILE A 59 -0.59 -2.01 -10.32
CA ILE A 59 -1.84 -2.55 -9.74
C ILE A 59 -2.88 -1.43 -9.66
N ALA A 60 -2.45 -0.24 -9.20
CA ALA A 60 -3.29 0.94 -9.07
C ALA A 60 -3.80 1.45 -10.42
N ALA A 61 -3.00 1.32 -11.49
CA ALA A 61 -3.43 1.61 -12.85
C ALA A 61 -4.57 0.71 -13.35
N GLY A 62 -4.75 -0.48 -12.75
CA GLY A 62 -5.87 -1.39 -13.03
C GLY A 62 -7.09 -1.17 -12.12
N GLY A 63 -7.13 -0.09 -11.33
CA GLY A 63 -8.26 0.27 -10.47
C GLY A 63 -8.25 -0.34 -9.07
N GLY A 64 -7.20 -1.06 -8.68
CA GLY A 64 -7.12 -1.75 -7.39
C GLY A 64 -5.89 -1.37 -6.55
N GLY A 65 -5.63 -2.13 -5.50
CA GLY A 65 -4.39 -2.03 -4.72
C GLY A 65 -4.05 -3.34 -4.01
N ILE A 66 -3.16 -3.28 -3.02
CA ILE A 66 -2.66 -4.46 -2.29
C ILE A 66 -3.81 -5.20 -1.62
N HIS A 67 -4.64 -4.49 -0.85
CA HIS A 67 -5.77 -5.09 -0.14
C HIS A 67 -6.73 -5.82 -1.09
N CYS A 68 -7.02 -5.22 -2.25
CA CYS A 68 -7.93 -5.79 -3.25
C CYS A 68 -7.40 -7.08 -3.88
N ALA A 69 -6.07 -7.24 -3.98
CA ALA A 69 -5.41 -8.36 -4.62
C ALA A 69 -5.07 -9.51 -3.65
N THR A 70 -5.39 -9.36 -2.37
CA THR A 70 -5.01 -10.32 -1.31
C THR A 70 -6.23 -10.85 -0.58
N GLN A 71 -6.11 -12.05 -0.01
CA GLN A 71 -7.10 -12.65 0.90
C GLN A 71 -6.36 -13.41 2.00
N GLN A 72 -6.59 -13.05 3.26
CA GLN A 72 -6.02 -13.77 4.40
C GLN A 72 -6.74 -15.09 4.65
N GLU A 73 -5.96 -16.11 4.98
CA GLU A 73 -6.45 -17.35 5.58
C GLU A 73 -5.94 -17.42 7.04
N PRO A 74 -6.83 -17.32 8.04
CA PRO A 74 -6.45 -17.47 9.43
C PRO A 74 -5.87 -18.86 9.71
N LYS A 75 -4.82 -18.92 10.52
CA LYS A 75 -4.30 -20.19 11.03
C LYS A 75 -5.28 -20.80 12.03
N VAL A 76 -5.46 -22.12 11.98
CA VAL A 76 -6.19 -22.92 12.99
C VAL A 76 -5.32 -23.32 14.17
#